data_AF-A0A7X7DIQ2-F1
#
_entry.id   AF-A0A7X7DIQ2-F1
#
_cell.length_a   1.000
_cell.length_b   1.000
_cell.length_c   1.000
_cell.angle_alpha   90.00
_cell.angle_beta   90.00
_cell.angle_gamma   90.00
#
_symmetry.space_group_name_H-M   'P 1'
#
loop_
_entity.id
_entity.type
_entity.pdbx_description
1 polymer ?
#
loop_
_entity_poly.entity_id
_entity_poly.type
_entity_poly.pdbx_seq_one_letter_code
_entity_poly.pdbx_strand_id
1 'polypeptide(L)' 'MKPTNRNIQCVIDLCTKLLYSADQGDMQREDDSCGVLYGIVRDCAYKMLDAAEKERKRHMDKGIWDDDCDDTKANPG' A
#
# COMPACT_ATOMS: atom_id res chain seq x y z
N MET A 1 1.57 15.88 4.25
CA MET A 1 2.12 14.69 3.55
C MET A 1 2.67 15.01 2.15
N LYS A 2 3.95 14.70 1.89
CA LYS A 2 4.64 14.86 0.58
C LYS A 2 4.03 13.95 -0.52
N PRO A 3 4.09 14.33 -1.82
CA PRO A 3 3.54 13.52 -2.92
C PRO A 3 4.05 12.07 -2.94
N THR A 4 5.34 11.85 -2.67
CA THR A 4 5.92 10.49 -2.62
C THR A 4 5.33 9.66 -1.48
N ASN A 5 5.14 10.24 -0.29
CA ASN A 5 4.51 9.56 0.85
C ASN A 5 3.06 9.20 0.53
N ARG A 6 2.34 10.11 -0.13
CA ARG A 6 0.97 9.86 -0.59
C ARG A 6 0.91 8.68 -1.57
N ASN A 7 1.85 8.59 -2.51
CA ASN A 7 1.91 7.46 -3.44
C ASN A 7 2.18 6.14 -2.72
N ILE A 8 3.09 6.13 -1.73
CA ILE A 8 3.34 4.93 -0.89
C ILE A 8 2.06 4.54 -0.14
N GLN A 9 1.35 5.50 0.45
CA GLN A 9 0.08 5.24 1.13
C GLN A 9 -0.99 4.70 0.17
N CYS A 10 -1.11 5.26 -1.04
CA CYS A 10 -2.02 4.76 -2.07
C CYS A 10 -1.73 3.30 -2.44
N VAL A 11 -0.45 2.89 -2.48
CA VAL A 11 -0.07 1.50 -2.73
C VAL A 11 -0.51 0.59 -1.57
N ILE A 12 -0.31 1.02 -0.32
CA ILE A 12 -0.76 0.27 0.87
C ILE A 12 -2.30 0.09 0.84
N ASP A 13 -3.03 1.16 0.53
CA ASP A 13 -4.49 1.13 0.45
C ASP A 13 -4.97 0.21 -0.69
N LEU A 14 -4.26 0.22 -1.83
CA LEU A 14 -4.52 -0.68 -2.95
C LEU A 14 -4.29 -2.14 -2.54
N CYS A 15 -3.20 -2.45 -1.85
CA CYS A 15 -2.92 -3.81 -1.37
C CYS A 15 -4.04 -4.30 -0.45
N THR A 16 -4.56 -3.44 0.42
CA THR A 16 -5.68 -3.77 1.30
C THR A 16 -6.94 -4.14 0.51
N LYS A 17 -7.24 -3.39 -0.57
CA LYS A 17 -8.36 -3.70 -1.48
C LYS A 17 -8.15 -5.02 -2.24
N LEU A 18 -6.92 -5.30 -2.65
CA LEU A 18 -6.57 -6.55 -3.34
C LEU A 18 -6.72 -7.75 -2.40
N LEU A 19 -6.24 -7.66 -1.15
CA LEU A 19 -6.43 -8.70 -0.13
C LEU A 19 -7.91 -8.97 0.12
N TYR A 20 -8.70 -7.91 0.33
CA TYR A 20 -10.16 -8.05 0.48
C TYR A 20 -10.80 -8.75 -0.73
N SER A 21 -10.41 -8.35 -1.95
CA SER A 21 -10.95 -8.94 -3.18
C SER A 21 -10.56 -10.40 -3.34
N ALA A 22 -9.33 -10.77 -2.97
CA ALA A 22 -8.86 -12.15 -2.98
C ALA A 22 -9.62 -13.01 -1.97
N ASP A 23 -9.87 -12.50 -0.76
CA ASP A 23 -10.58 -13.23 0.28
C ASP A 23 -12.06 -13.44 -0.07
N GLN A 24 -12.74 -12.39 -0.57
CA GLN A 24 -14.11 -12.52 -1.04
C GLN A 24 -14.21 -13.48 -2.23
N GLY A 25 -13.31 -13.35 -3.20
CA GLY A 25 -13.27 -14.22 -4.37
C GLY A 25 -13.03 -15.69 -4.02
N ASP A 26 -12.09 -15.96 -3.11
CA ASP A 26 -11.77 -17.31 -2.65
C ASP A 26 -12.93 -17.95 -1.87
N MET A 27 -13.68 -17.14 -1.11
CA MET A 27 -14.91 -17.57 -0.42
C MET A 27 -16.07 -17.87 -1.40
N GLN A 28 -16.15 -17.14 -2.51
CA GLN A 28 -17.25 -17.22 -3.48
C GLN A 28 -16.93 -18.10 -4.70
N ARG A 29 -15.74 -18.73 -4.75
CA ARG A 29 -15.27 -19.44 -5.93
C ARG A 29 -16.22 -20.58 -6.33
N GLU A 30 -16.52 -20.66 -7.63
CA GLU A 30 -17.33 -21.73 -8.22
C GLU A 30 -16.46 -22.87 -8.77
N ASP A 31 -15.18 -22.61 -9.03
CA ASP A 31 -14.20 -23.59 -9.49
C ASP A 31 -12.79 -23.35 -8.92
N ASP A 32 -11.90 -24.32 -9.17
CA ASP A 32 -10.51 -24.29 -8.71
C ASP A 32 -9.67 -23.23 -9.43
N SER A 33 -10.04 -22.83 -10.64
CA SER A 33 -9.32 -21.84 -11.44
C SER A 33 -9.46 -20.43 -10.85
N CYS A 34 -10.64 -20.10 -10.31
CA CYS A 34 -10.86 -18.93 -9.47
C CYS A 34 -9.96 -18.95 -8.23
N GLY A 35 -9.82 -20.11 -7.58
CA GLY A 35 -8.91 -20.28 -6.44
C GLY A 35 -7.45 -19.95 -6.78
N VAL A 36 -6.96 -20.38 -7.96
CA VAL A 36 -5.63 -20.01 -8.46
C VAL A 36 -5.50 -18.51 -8.68
N LEU A 37 -6.49 -17.87 -9.32
CA LEU A 37 -6.49 -16.42 -9.55
C LEU A 37 -6.42 -15.64 -8.23
N TYR A 38 -7.28 -15.95 -7.27
CA TYR A 38 -7.31 -15.24 -5.99
C TYR A 38 -6.07 -15.53 -5.14
N GLY A 39 -5.49 -16.73 -5.25
CA GLY A 39 -4.17 -17.04 -4.69
C GLY A 39 -3.06 -16.14 -5.24
N ILE A 40 -3.03 -15.91 -6.55
CA ILE A 40 -2.07 -15.01 -7.20
C ILE A 40 -2.26 -13.57 -6.73
N VAL A 41 -3.51 -13.09 -6.68
CA VAL A 41 -3.82 -11.73 -6.21
C VAL A 41 -3.37 -11.54 -4.76
N ARG A 42 -3.64 -12.52 -3.90
CA ARG A 42 -3.25 -12.50 -2.47
C ARG A 42 -1.72 -12.44 -2.31
N ASP A 43 -0.98 -13.29 -3.01
CA ASP A 43 0.49 -13.31 -2.97
C ASP A 43 1.10 -11.99 -3.48
N CYS A 44 0.60 -11.47 -4.60
CA CYS A 44 1.04 -10.18 -5.12
C CYS A 44 0.77 -9.04 -4.13
N ALA A 45 -0.42 -8.99 -3.53
CA ALA A 45 -0.81 -7.97 -2.59
C ALA A 45 0.08 -7.97 -1.32
N TYR A 46 0.40 -9.14 -0.77
CA TYR A 46 1.32 -9.22 0.38
C TYR A 46 2.73 -8.77 0.04
N LYS A 47 3.27 -9.18 -1.12
CA LYS A 47 4.60 -8.75 -1.56
C LYS A 47 4.68 -7.24 -1.77
N MET A 48 3.66 -6.65 -2.39
CA MET A 48 3.57 -5.21 -2.57
C MET A 48 3.42 -4.47 -1.24
N LEU A 49 2.59 -4.99 -0.32
CA LEU A 49 2.39 -4.40 1.00
C LEU A 49 3.69 -4.36 1.80
N ASP A 50 4.42 -5.47 1.88
CA ASP A 50 5.73 -5.54 2.55
C ASP A 50 6.73 -4.54 1.95
N ALA A 51 6.80 -4.44 0.62
CA ALA A 51 7.68 -3.47 -0.04
C ALA A 51 7.29 -2.01 0.26
N ALA A 52 5.99 -1.70 0.23
CA ALA A 52 5.47 -0.36 0.50
C ALA A 52 5.66 0.05 1.97
N GLU A 53 5.43 -0.86 2.91
CA GLU A 53 5.65 -0.59 4.33
C GLU A 53 7.14 -0.40 4.66
N LYS A 54 8.02 -1.16 4.01
CA LYS A 54 9.47 -0.95 4.11
C LYS A 54 9.87 0.44 3.59
N GLU A 55 9.27 0.92 2.50
CA GLU A 55 9.53 2.28 2.00
C GLU A 55 8.96 3.35 2.93
N ARG A 56 7.73 3.17 3.43
CA ARG A 56 7.13 4.02 4.46
C ARG A 56 8.05 4.14 5.68
N LYS A 57 8.55 3.02 6.18
CA LYS A 57 9.49 2.99 7.31
C LYS A 57 10.78 3.73 6.98
N ARG A 58 11.38 3.51 5.80
CA ARG A 58 12.56 4.28 5.35
C ARG A 58 12.30 5.78 5.33
N HIS A 59 11.12 6.22 4.92
CA HIS A 59 10.72 7.62 4.94
C HIS A 59 10.53 8.16 6.37
N MET A 60 9.97 7.37 7.28
CA MET A 60 9.84 7.71 8.70
C MET A 60 11.21 7.83 9.37
N ASP A 61 12.11 6.86 9.15
CA ASP A 61 13.46 6.84 9.71
C ASP A 61 14.31 8.05 9.23
N LYS A 62 14.04 8.53 8.01
CA LYS A 62 14.66 9.73 7.44
C LYS A 62 14.00 11.04 7.90
N GLY A 63 12.91 10.98 8.68
CA GLY A 63 12.15 12.16 9.09
C GLY A 63 11.51 12.91 7.91
N ILE A 64 11.23 12.23 6.80
CA ILE A 64 10.55 12.83 5.64
C ILE A 64 9.10 12.37 5.51
N TRP A 65 8.66 11.44 6.37
CA TRP A 65 7.27 11.04 6.55
C TRP A 65 6.53 12.05 7.42
N ASP A 66 6.32 13.25 6.88
CA ASP A 66 5.57 14.29 7.58
C ASP A 66 4.07 14.12 7.31
N ASP A 67 3.28 13.85 8.35
CA ASP A 67 1.82 14.03 8.32
C ASP A 67 1.45 15.51 8.31
N ASP A 68 2.35 16.37 8.78
CA ASP A 68 2.11 17.80 8.87
C ASP A 68 2.22 18.50 7.51
N CYS A 69 1.13 19.16 7.15
CA CYS A 69 1.16 20.38 6.37
C CYS A 69 1.90 21.48 7.16
N ASP A 70 3.22 21.41 7.25
CA ASP A 70 3.99 22.56 7.75
C ASP A 70 4.48 23.39 6.55
N ASP A 71 3.59 24.29 6.10
CA ASP A 71 3.89 25.32 5.10
C ASP A 71 4.88 26.39 5.62
N THR A 72 5.37 26.33 6.88
CA THR A 72 6.19 27.41 7.46
C THR A 72 7.68 27.39 7.08
N LYS A 73 8.16 26.44 6.26
CA LYS A 73 9.58 26.39 5.86
C LYS A 73 9.90 26.89 4.45
N ALA A 74 8.94 27.44 3.73
CA ALA A 74 9.15 28.02 2.40
C ALA A 74 9.26 29.55 2.41
N ASN A 75 10.16 30.14 3.21
CA ASN A 75 10.66 31.49 2.90
C ASN A 75 12.01 31.80 3.57
N PRO A 76 13.15 31.71 2.88
CA PRO A 76 14.25 32.61 3.13
C PRO A 76 13.97 33.91 2.36
N GLY A 77 13.83 35.01 3.08
CA GLY A 77 13.49 36.32 2.53
C GLY A 77 14.51 36.93 1.57
#